data_AF-A0A0Q4GUS3-F1
#
_entry.id   AF-A0A0Q4GUS3-F1
#
_cell.length_a   1.000
_cell.length_b   1.000
_cell.length_c   1.000
_cell.angle_alpha   90.00
_cell.angle_beta   90.00
_cell.angle_gamma   90.00
#
_symmetry.space_group_name_H-M   'P 1'
#
loop_
_entity.id
_entity.type
_entity.pdbx_description
1 polymer ?
#
loop_
_entity_poly.entity_id
_entity_poly.type
_entity_poly.pdbx_seq_one_letter_code
_entity_poly.pdbx_strand_id
1 'polypeptide(L)'
;MINSNFDKLSQIGKNNFDRGKLLKESSDPCLTGIPEYAVSCVGTNAYTECTYAITGYTYVSMCIGGGSYGDPGTYYPKLIDDPHNNGNGSITTKMTMPPPPEIPITDIIKYLSCFDKSKPASLTIYAEKIATSFPGHAFISIKQGSNTMVLGFYPKESFPSTVSGPGIMGDNGEHAYNSATNYGDISAEKLQKIIDTIIKFSSSNYILTNNNCANFVLEVLKIMGVTDMTGICTPDNIYDITKPYATSMNGKAPKTQRTCN
;
A
#
# COMPACT_ATOMS: atom_id res chain seq x y z
N MET A 1 -3.42 36.49 -10.57
CA MET A 1 -2.92 35.47 -11.51
C MET A 1 -2.73 34.17 -10.75
N ILE A 2 -3.82 33.43 -10.53
CA ILE A 2 -3.84 32.12 -9.86
C ILE A 2 -4.94 31.32 -10.57
N ASN A 3 -4.72 30.02 -10.75
CA ASN A 3 -5.54 29.00 -11.43
C ASN A 3 -5.23 28.72 -12.90
N SER A 4 -4.36 27.72 -13.13
CA SER A 4 -4.33 26.97 -14.38
C SER A 4 -4.02 25.46 -14.22
N ASN A 5 -3.93 24.93 -12.99
CA ASN A 5 -3.59 23.51 -12.77
C ASN A 5 -4.74 22.63 -12.24
N PHE A 6 -5.88 23.21 -11.83
CA PHE A 6 -7.03 22.43 -11.35
C PHE A 6 -7.95 21.90 -12.46
N ASP A 7 -7.96 22.53 -13.64
CA ASP A 7 -8.91 22.19 -14.72
C ASP A 7 -8.55 20.91 -15.49
N LYS A 8 -7.34 20.37 -15.33
CA LYS A 8 -6.94 19.13 -16.04
C LYS A 8 -7.36 17.83 -15.35
N LEU A 9 -7.86 17.88 -14.11
CA LEU A 9 -8.25 16.67 -13.35
C LEU A 9 -9.77 16.43 -13.30
N SER A 10 -10.59 17.35 -13.83
CA SER A 10 -12.06 17.33 -13.68
C SER A 10 -12.84 16.71 -14.86
N GLN A 11 -12.20 16.25 -15.95
CA GLN A 11 -12.93 15.91 -17.18
C GLN A 11 -13.19 14.41 -17.47
N ILE A 12 -12.91 13.48 -16.55
CA ILE A 12 -13.01 12.02 -16.85
C ILE A 12 -14.29 11.37 -16.27
N GLY A 13 -15.28 12.17 -15.86
CA GLY A 13 -16.39 11.69 -15.01
C GLY A 13 -17.79 11.55 -15.64
N LYS A 14 -17.94 11.43 -16.96
CA LYS A 14 -19.27 11.31 -17.57
C LYS A 14 -19.30 10.23 -18.66
N ASN A 15 -19.79 9.04 -18.30
CA ASN A 15 -20.98 8.44 -18.94
C ASN A 15 -21.28 7.01 -18.43
N ASN A 16 -22.56 6.82 -18.15
CA ASN A 16 -23.36 5.59 -18.19
C ASN A 16 -23.44 4.67 -16.97
N PHE A 17 -24.65 4.71 -16.41
CA PHE A 17 -25.27 3.83 -15.45
C PHE A 17 -26.10 2.79 -16.24
N ASP A 18 -26.02 1.50 -15.90
CA ASP A 18 -27.19 0.63 -16.02
C ASP A 18 -27.21 -0.47 -14.96
N ARG A 19 -28.41 -0.76 -14.46
CA ARG A 19 -28.70 -1.61 -13.30
C ARG A 19 -28.94 -3.06 -13.71
N GLY A 20 -28.39 -3.99 -12.92
CA GLY A 20 -29.04 -5.28 -12.64
C GLY A 20 -28.24 -6.54 -12.98
N LYS A 21 -27.57 -7.11 -11.98
CA LYS A 21 -27.66 -8.56 -11.65
C LYS A 21 -26.89 -8.86 -10.36
N LEU A 22 -27.59 -9.47 -9.41
CA LEU A 22 -27.05 -10.06 -8.19
C LEU A 22 -26.10 -11.21 -8.52
N LEU A 23 -25.07 -11.34 -7.68
CA LEU A 23 -23.96 -12.31 -7.69
C LEU A 23 -22.95 -12.09 -8.82
N LYS A 24 -21.88 -11.34 -8.54
CA LYS A 24 -20.64 -11.41 -9.31
C LYS A 24 -19.45 -11.57 -8.38
N GLU A 25 -18.66 -12.57 -8.74
CA GLU A 25 -17.29 -12.87 -8.36
C GLU A 25 -16.50 -11.60 -8.06
N SER A 26 -15.66 -11.68 -7.03
CA SER A 26 -14.62 -10.70 -6.74
C SER A 26 -13.70 -10.60 -7.96
N SER A 27 -13.98 -9.67 -8.86
CA SER A 27 -13.09 -9.26 -9.95
C SER A 27 -11.96 -8.39 -9.37
N ASP A 28 -11.21 -8.94 -8.42
CA ASP A 28 -10.00 -8.32 -7.92
C ASP A 28 -8.89 -8.61 -8.96
N PRO A 29 -8.40 -7.59 -9.68
CA PRO A 29 -7.32 -7.78 -10.65
C PRO A 29 -6.02 -8.22 -10.00
N CYS A 30 -5.92 -8.23 -8.66
CA CYS A 30 -4.79 -8.80 -7.93
C CYS A 30 -4.87 -10.33 -7.71
N LEU A 31 -5.95 -11.02 -8.13
CA LEU A 31 -6.11 -12.47 -7.99
C LEU A 31 -6.32 -13.16 -9.34
N THR A 32 -5.23 -13.44 -10.05
CA THR A 32 -5.25 -14.46 -11.12
C THR A 32 -4.75 -15.79 -10.56
N GLY A 33 -5.55 -16.37 -9.67
CA GLY A 33 -5.29 -17.66 -9.05
C GLY A 33 -6.31 -17.90 -7.96
N ILE A 34 -6.98 -19.06 -7.98
CA ILE A 34 -7.84 -19.47 -6.87
C ILE A 34 -6.89 -19.94 -5.76
N PRO A 35 -6.78 -19.26 -4.62
CA PRO A 35 -6.03 -19.80 -3.49
C PRO A 35 -6.64 -21.15 -3.08
N GLU A 36 -5.81 -22.20 -3.11
CA GLU A 36 -6.16 -23.46 -2.46
C GLU A 36 -5.99 -23.26 -0.96
N TYR A 37 -7.11 -23.01 -0.30
CA TYR A 37 -7.18 -22.98 1.16
C TYR A 37 -7.30 -24.40 1.67
N ALA A 38 -6.32 -24.85 2.46
CA ALA A 38 -6.55 -25.95 3.38
C ALA A 38 -6.98 -25.37 4.73
N VAL A 39 -8.08 -25.90 5.25
CA VAL A 39 -8.51 -25.62 6.61
C VAL A 39 -8.02 -26.76 7.47
N SER A 40 -7.13 -26.47 8.41
CA SER A 40 -6.75 -27.41 9.46
C SER A 40 -7.48 -27.01 10.73
N CYS A 41 -8.47 -27.80 11.13
CA CYS A 41 -9.19 -27.61 12.38
C CYS A 41 -8.69 -28.63 13.41
N VAL A 42 -8.33 -28.17 14.60
CA VAL A 42 -7.98 -29.03 15.73
C VAL A 42 -8.92 -28.70 16.88
N GLY A 43 -9.59 -29.72 17.42
CA GLY A 43 -10.57 -29.52 18.47
C GLY A 43 -11.37 -30.76 18.85
N THR A 44 -12.07 -30.68 19.98
CA THR A 44 -13.11 -31.65 20.40
C THR A 44 -14.48 -30.97 20.31
N ASN A 45 -15.58 -31.73 20.42
CA ASN A 45 -16.96 -31.30 20.15
C ASN A 45 -17.44 -30.01 20.87
N ALA A 46 -16.67 -29.46 21.83
CA ALA A 46 -16.98 -28.22 22.52
C ALA A 46 -16.10 -27.02 22.12
N TYR A 47 -14.92 -27.24 21.50
CA TYR A 47 -13.98 -26.19 21.08
C TYR A 47 -13.24 -26.64 19.83
N THR A 48 -13.43 -25.93 18.71
CA THR A 48 -12.69 -26.14 17.47
C THR A 48 -12.02 -24.83 17.07
N GLU A 49 -10.69 -24.85 17.00
CA GLU A 49 -9.92 -23.75 16.42
C GLU A 49 -9.48 -24.18 15.01
N CYS A 50 -9.77 -23.34 14.02
CA CYS A 50 -9.42 -23.59 12.63
C CYS A 50 -8.34 -22.61 12.19
N THR A 51 -7.23 -23.16 11.72
CA THR A 51 -6.15 -22.41 11.10
C THR A 51 -6.27 -22.55 9.59
N TYR A 52 -6.32 -21.42 8.90
CA TYR A 52 -6.28 -21.38 7.44
C TYR A 52 -4.82 -21.47 7.01
N ALA A 53 -4.48 -22.50 6.23
CA ALA A 53 -3.19 -22.62 5.58
C ALA A 53 -3.40 -22.52 4.07
N ILE A 54 -2.59 -21.71 3.40
CA ILE A 54 -2.54 -21.69 1.93
C ILE A 54 -1.60 -22.83 1.54
N THR A 55 -2.13 -23.91 0.99
CA THR A 55 -1.35 -25.14 0.71
C THR A 55 -0.77 -25.21 -0.69
N GLY A 56 -1.13 -24.26 -1.54
CA GLY A 56 -0.61 -24.20 -2.89
C GLY A 56 -0.87 -22.84 -3.52
N TYR A 57 0.08 -22.42 -4.34
CA TYR A 57 -0.14 -21.43 -5.37
C TYR A 57 0.17 -22.09 -6.70
N THR A 58 -0.84 -22.37 -7.52
CA THR A 58 -0.62 -22.45 -8.96
C THR A 58 -0.43 -21.01 -9.45
N TYR A 59 0.80 -20.51 -9.34
CA TYR A 59 1.24 -19.16 -9.68
C TYR A 59 0.60 -18.04 -8.83
N VAL A 60 1.34 -17.49 -7.86
CA VAL A 60 1.13 -16.08 -7.48
C VAL A 60 1.80 -15.24 -8.55
N SER A 61 1.02 -14.82 -9.55
CA SER A 61 1.38 -13.61 -10.26
C SER A 61 1.26 -12.48 -9.23
N MET A 62 2.37 -12.05 -8.62
CA MET A 62 2.43 -10.69 -8.07
C MET A 62 2.04 -9.81 -9.22
N CYS A 63 0.89 -9.16 -9.13
CA CYS A 63 0.15 -8.54 -10.22
C CYS A 63 1.08 -8.01 -11.30
N ILE A 64 1.33 -8.86 -12.31
CA ILE A 64 2.10 -8.47 -13.48
C ILE A 64 1.12 -7.60 -14.24
N GLY A 65 1.12 -6.31 -13.90
CA GLY A 65 0.42 -5.31 -14.67
C GLY A 65 0.80 -5.56 -16.12
N GLY A 66 -0.19 -5.89 -16.94
CA GLY A 66 -0.07 -5.94 -18.39
C GLY A 66 0.19 -4.53 -18.91
N GLY A 67 1.36 -3.98 -18.59
CA GLY A 67 1.89 -2.77 -19.18
C GLY A 67 2.52 -3.15 -20.50
N SER A 68 1.72 -3.22 -21.55
CA SER A 68 2.22 -3.12 -22.91
C SER A 68 2.68 -1.67 -23.16
N TYR A 69 3.80 -1.27 -22.55
CA TYR A 69 4.57 -0.09 -22.95
C TYR A 69 6.04 -0.39 -22.71
N GLY A 70 6.79 -0.51 -23.80
CA GLY A 70 8.10 -1.14 -23.84
C GLY A 70 9.19 -0.38 -23.07
N ASP A 71 9.50 -0.88 -21.88
CA ASP A 71 10.74 -0.58 -21.18
C ASP A 71 11.54 -1.89 -20.99
N PRO A 72 12.77 -2.01 -21.51
CA PRO A 72 13.56 -3.24 -21.41
C PRO A 72 14.24 -3.27 -20.04
N GLY A 73 13.57 -3.85 -19.03
CA GLY A 73 14.16 -3.91 -17.71
C GLY A 73 13.27 -4.53 -16.63
N THR A 74 12.67 -5.69 -16.89
CA THR A 74 12.05 -6.51 -15.85
C THR A 74 13.13 -7.07 -14.92
N TYR A 75 13.44 -6.32 -13.87
CA TYR A 75 14.22 -6.79 -12.72
C TYR A 75 13.32 -7.72 -11.91
N TYR A 76 13.37 -9.02 -12.22
CA TYR A 76 12.92 -10.05 -11.31
C TYR A 76 13.69 -9.91 -9.99
N PRO A 77 13.07 -10.13 -8.81
CA PRO A 77 13.83 -10.24 -7.58
C PRO A 77 14.91 -11.28 -7.82
N LYS A 78 16.17 -10.88 -7.64
CA LYS A 78 17.33 -11.74 -7.80
C LYS A 78 17.08 -13.01 -6.99
N LEU A 79 16.71 -14.07 -7.70
CA LEU A 79 16.66 -15.41 -7.14
C LEU A 79 18.05 -15.65 -6.59
N ILE A 80 18.14 -16.06 -5.33
CA ILE A 80 19.39 -16.63 -4.82
C ILE A 80 19.52 -17.96 -5.56
N ASP A 81 20.11 -17.92 -6.76
CA ASP A 81 20.44 -19.09 -7.53
C ASP A 81 21.64 -19.77 -6.85
N ASP A 82 21.34 -20.87 -6.15
CA ASP A 82 22.30 -21.95 -5.90
C ASP A 82 22.66 -22.57 -7.26
N PRO A 83 23.94 -22.57 -7.70
CA PRO A 83 24.26 -22.79 -9.09
C PRO A 83 24.36 -24.28 -9.44
N HIS A 84 23.50 -25.18 -8.96
CA HIS A 84 23.47 -26.57 -9.43
C HIS A 84 22.11 -27.27 -9.21
N ASN A 85 21.19 -27.23 -10.20
CA ASN A 85 20.49 -28.46 -10.62
C ASN A 85 19.58 -28.27 -11.84
N ASN A 86 19.91 -29.01 -12.90
CA ASN A 86 18.97 -29.37 -13.95
C ASN A 86 18.03 -30.46 -13.40
N GLY A 87 16.78 -30.11 -13.09
CA GLY A 87 15.77 -31.13 -12.77
C GLY A 87 14.53 -30.57 -12.10
N ASN A 88 13.51 -30.27 -12.90
CA ASN A 88 12.09 -30.23 -12.53
C ASN A 88 11.76 -29.65 -11.13
N GLY A 89 12.37 -28.51 -10.78
CA GLY A 89 12.18 -27.85 -9.51
C GLY A 89 10.90 -27.01 -9.53
N SER A 90 9.89 -27.44 -8.77
CA SER A 90 8.85 -26.52 -8.31
C SER A 90 9.55 -25.38 -7.57
N ILE A 91 9.61 -24.21 -8.18
CA ILE A 91 10.17 -23.01 -7.56
C ILE A 91 9.19 -22.61 -6.47
N THR A 92 9.39 -23.13 -5.25
CA THR A 92 8.70 -22.62 -4.07
C THR A 92 9.30 -21.26 -3.75
N THR A 93 8.87 -20.21 -4.45
CA THR A 93 9.24 -18.84 -4.12
C THR A 93 8.68 -18.55 -2.74
N LYS A 94 9.55 -18.56 -1.73
CA LYS A 94 9.17 -18.29 -0.36
C LYS A 94 8.88 -16.79 -0.24
N MET A 95 7.60 -16.43 -0.43
CA MET A 95 7.12 -15.08 -0.13
C MET A 95 7.53 -14.72 1.30
N THR A 96 8.30 -13.65 1.43
CA THR A 96 8.83 -13.19 2.71
C THR A 96 8.20 -11.85 3.04
N MET A 97 7.57 -11.78 4.20
CA MET A 97 6.96 -10.56 4.71
C MET A 97 8.04 -9.48 4.90
N PRO A 98 7.74 -8.20 4.58
CA PRO A 98 8.59 -7.07 4.94
C PRO A 98 9.00 -7.10 6.41
N PRO A 99 10.13 -6.46 6.78
CA PRO A 99 10.41 -6.17 8.18
C PRO A 99 9.31 -5.27 8.78
N PRO A 100 9.10 -5.30 10.11
CA PRO A 100 8.28 -4.32 10.80
C PRO A 100 8.84 -2.91 10.67
N PRO A 101 8.07 -1.85 11.02
CA PRO A 101 8.58 -0.49 10.92
C PRO A 101 9.69 -0.26 11.96
N GLU A 102 10.69 0.55 11.59
CA GLU A 102 11.78 0.94 12.51
C GLU A 102 11.25 1.69 13.73
N ILE A 103 10.24 2.55 13.54
CA ILE A 103 9.59 3.33 14.59
C ILE A 103 8.08 3.02 14.55
N PRO A 104 7.61 2.02 15.32
CA PRO A 104 6.19 1.70 15.41
C PRO A 104 5.37 2.80 16.09
N ILE A 105 4.20 3.12 15.54
CA ILE A 105 3.22 4.02 16.15
C ILE A 105 2.23 3.17 16.95
N THR A 106 2.41 3.12 18.28
CA THR A 106 1.61 2.26 19.18
C THR A 106 0.22 2.81 19.50
N ASP A 107 0.05 4.14 19.44
CA ASP A 107 -1.23 4.82 19.62
C ASP A 107 -1.45 5.78 18.46
N ILE A 108 -2.17 5.31 17.44
CA ILE A 108 -2.46 6.06 16.23
C ILE A 108 -3.40 7.24 16.49
N ILE A 109 -4.29 7.13 17.48
CA ILE A 109 -5.24 8.20 17.82
C ILE A 109 -4.48 9.36 18.43
N LYS A 110 -3.57 9.07 19.37
CA LYS A 110 -2.66 10.07 19.91
C LYS A 110 -1.74 10.63 18.84
N TYR A 111 -1.19 9.80 17.96
CA TYR A 111 -0.30 10.26 16.89
C TYR A 111 -0.97 11.31 15.99
N LEU A 112 -2.24 11.10 15.64
CA LEU A 112 -3.03 11.99 14.79
C LEU A 112 -3.73 13.13 15.54
N SER A 113 -3.65 13.18 16.87
CA SER A 113 -4.46 14.11 17.70
C SER A 113 -4.16 15.58 17.44
N CYS A 114 -3.01 15.92 16.85
CA CYS A 114 -2.67 17.31 16.55
C CYS A 114 -3.40 17.86 15.32
N PHE A 115 -4.11 17.02 14.56
CA PHE A 115 -4.88 17.46 13.41
C PHE A 115 -6.27 17.96 13.83
N ASP A 116 -6.54 19.21 13.48
CA ASP A 116 -7.88 19.78 13.48
C ASP A 116 -8.60 19.31 12.21
N LYS A 117 -9.46 18.30 12.39
CA LYS A 117 -10.22 17.68 11.29
C LYS A 117 -11.24 18.61 10.63
N SER A 118 -11.49 19.80 11.22
CA SER A 118 -12.37 20.83 10.65
C SER A 118 -11.65 21.77 9.68
N LYS A 119 -10.32 21.68 9.56
CA LYS A 119 -9.50 22.58 8.74
C LYS A 119 -8.79 21.86 7.59
N PRO A 120 -8.41 22.57 6.52
CA PRO A 120 -7.53 22.03 5.49
C PRO A 120 -6.18 21.58 6.04
N ALA A 121 -5.50 20.72 5.29
CA ALA A 121 -4.11 20.30 5.51
C ALA A 121 -3.40 20.15 4.16
N SER A 122 -2.11 19.88 4.14
CA SER A 122 -1.36 19.52 2.93
C SER A 122 -0.99 18.04 2.93
N LEU A 123 -1.07 17.38 1.77
CA LEU A 123 -0.76 15.96 1.60
C LEU A 123 0.41 15.77 0.63
N THR A 124 1.37 14.93 1.00
CA THR A 124 2.38 14.40 0.07
C THR A 124 2.38 12.88 0.10
N ILE A 125 2.51 12.26 -1.07
CA ILE A 125 2.65 10.81 -1.23
C ILE A 125 4.10 10.51 -1.62
N TYR A 126 4.68 9.49 -1.01
CA TYR A 126 6.04 9.03 -1.25
C TYR A 126 6.04 7.58 -1.74
N ALA A 127 6.94 7.28 -2.67
CA ALA A 127 7.19 5.93 -3.13
C ALA A 127 8.70 5.66 -3.24
N GLU A 128 9.10 4.50 -2.74
CA GLU A 128 10.43 3.92 -2.81
C GLU A 128 10.33 2.59 -3.56
N LYS A 129 11.17 2.44 -4.59
CA LYS A 129 11.16 1.30 -5.48
C LYS A 129 11.76 0.06 -4.82
N ILE A 130 11.25 -1.10 -5.21
CA ILE A 130 11.78 -2.41 -4.78
C ILE A 130 13.23 -2.60 -5.21
N ALA A 131 13.57 -2.15 -6.43
CA ALA A 131 14.92 -2.29 -6.98
C ALA A 131 16.00 -1.53 -6.19
N THR A 132 15.61 -0.47 -5.46
CA THR A 132 16.54 0.34 -4.65
C THR A 132 16.51 -0.05 -3.18
N SER A 133 15.40 -0.59 -2.69
CA SER A 133 15.21 -1.02 -1.31
C SER A 133 14.20 -2.16 -1.33
N PHE A 134 14.58 -3.37 -0.93
CA PHE A 134 13.62 -4.49 -0.84
C PHE A 134 12.95 -4.46 0.54
N PRO A 135 11.60 -4.45 0.64
CA PRO A 135 10.61 -4.76 -0.41
C PRO A 135 9.92 -3.54 -1.05
N GLY A 136 10.55 -2.36 -1.04
CA GLY A 136 10.00 -1.09 -1.50
C GLY A 136 8.97 -0.55 -0.51
N HIS A 137 8.73 0.76 -0.49
CA HIS A 137 7.83 1.39 0.47
C HIS A 137 6.93 2.44 -0.18
N ALA A 138 5.69 2.51 0.27
CA ALA A 138 4.75 3.57 -0.09
C ALA A 138 4.15 4.14 1.20
N PHE A 139 4.20 5.46 1.35
CA PHE A 139 3.78 6.14 2.57
C PHE A 139 3.35 7.58 2.28
N ILE A 140 2.82 8.28 3.27
CA ILE A 140 2.30 9.64 3.12
C ILE A 140 2.89 10.60 4.16
N SER A 141 2.81 11.90 3.89
CA SER A 141 2.87 12.93 4.93
C SER A 141 1.64 13.82 4.89
N ILE A 142 1.17 14.19 6.08
CA ILE A 142 0.11 15.18 6.28
C ILE A 142 0.72 16.33 7.07
N LYS A 143 0.59 17.55 6.55
CA LYS A 143 1.04 18.77 7.20
C LYS A 143 -0.12 19.70 7.50
N GLN A 144 -0.26 20.14 8.75
CA GLN A 144 -1.25 21.13 9.15
C GLN A 144 -0.63 22.12 10.15
N GLY A 145 -0.44 23.37 9.72
CA GLY A 145 0.30 24.36 10.50
C GLY A 145 1.76 23.93 10.74
N SER A 146 2.16 23.87 12.01
CA SER A 146 3.48 23.39 12.45
C SER A 146 3.57 21.87 12.62
N ASN A 147 2.47 21.13 12.48
CA ASN A 147 2.45 19.69 12.62
C ASN A 147 2.70 19.02 11.26
N THR A 148 3.63 18.06 11.23
CA THR A 148 3.91 17.21 10.07
C THR A 148 3.99 15.77 10.56
N MET A 149 3.14 14.89 10.04
CA MET A 149 3.13 13.47 10.39
C MET A 149 3.47 12.69 9.13
N VAL A 150 4.48 11.84 9.19
CA VAL A 150 4.91 11.01 8.08
C VAL A 150 4.76 9.56 8.49
N LEU A 151 3.96 8.79 7.74
CA LEU A 151 3.57 7.45 8.16
C LEU A 151 3.20 6.53 7.01
N GLY A 152 3.45 5.24 7.23
CA GLY A 152 3.11 4.15 6.33
C GLY A 152 2.52 2.95 7.08
N PHE A 153 2.07 1.96 6.32
CA PHE A 153 1.48 0.73 6.86
C PHE A 153 2.42 -0.47 6.68
N TYR A 154 2.59 -1.26 7.74
CA TYR A 154 3.61 -2.29 7.88
C TYR A 154 3.04 -3.57 8.49
N PRO A 155 3.70 -4.72 8.30
CA PRO A 155 3.46 -5.85 9.17
C PRO A 155 3.98 -5.52 10.58
N LYS A 156 3.26 -5.95 11.61
CA LYS A 156 3.70 -5.79 13.01
C LYS A 156 4.85 -6.74 13.34
N GLU A 157 4.87 -7.90 12.72
CA GLU A 157 5.85 -8.96 12.93
C GLU A 157 6.33 -9.46 11.55
N SER A 158 7.59 -9.84 11.43
CA SER A 158 8.13 -10.45 10.20
C SER A 158 8.51 -11.90 10.45
N PHE A 159 7.82 -12.85 9.81
CA PHE A 159 8.19 -14.28 9.88
C PHE A 159 8.48 -14.83 8.48
N PRO A 160 9.52 -15.67 8.33
CA PRO A 160 9.74 -16.41 7.10
C PRO A 160 8.50 -17.25 6.73
N SER A 161 8.11 -17.25 5.46
CA SER A 161 6.95 -18.01 4.92
C SER A 161 5.56 -17.58 5.42
N THR A 162 5.45 -16.44 6.10
CA THR A 162 4.15 -15.83 6.42
C THR A 162 3.87 -14.71 5.41
N VAL A 163 2.67 -14.69 4.83
CA VAL A 163 2.24 -13.66 3.85
C VAL A 163 1.18 -12.72 4.40
N SER A 164 0.71 -12.98 5.62
CA SER A 164 -0.27 -12.18 6.32
C SER A 164 -0.06 -12.23 7.83
N GLY A 165 -0.28 -11.12 8.50
CA GLY A 165 -0.24 -11.03 9.95
C GLY A 165 -0.87 -9.72 10.44
N PRO A 166 -0.85 -9.44 11.74
CA PRO A 166 -1.29 -8.15 12.26
C PRO A 166 -0.49 -7.01 11.59
N GLY A 167 -1.17 -5.95 11.19
CA GLY A 167 -0.54 -4.74 10.69
C GLY A 167 -0.27 -3.72 11.80
N ILE A 168 0.55 -2.72 11.49
CA ILE A 168 0.85 -1.58 12.36
C ILE A 168 1.21 -0.36 11.51
N MET A 169 0.96 0.84 12.03
CA MET A 169 1.47 2.07 11.41
C MET A 169 2.90 2.34 11.89
N GLY A 170 3.76 2.77 10.97
CA GLY A 170 5.14 3.17 11.26
C GLY A 170 5.34 4.66 10.98
N ASP A 171 6.15 5.33 11.79
CA ASP A 171 6.62 6.68 11.50
C ASP A 171 7.71 6.61 10.42
N ASN A 172 7.50 7.35 9.33
CA ASN A 172 8.37 7.40 8.16
C ASN A 172 9.13 8.73 8.05
N GLY A 173 9.25 9.48 9.15
CA GLY A 173 10.04 10.70 9.19
C GLY A 173 11.49 10.42 8.77
N GLU A 174 12.03 11.24 7.87
CA GLU A 174 13.40 11.09 7.32
C GLU A 174 13.63 9.81 6.49
N HIS A 175 12.59 9.03 6.19
CA HIS A 175 12.66 7.83 5.33
C HIS A 175 12.98 8.23 3.88
N ALA A 176 13.79 7.41 3.19
CA ALA A 176 14.18 7.67 1.82
C ALA A 176 13.02 7.43 0.83
N TYR A 177 13.01 8.13 -0.29
CA TYR A 177 12.04 7.91 -1.37
C TYR A 177 12.69 8.10 -2.74
N ASN A 178 12.11 7.48 -3.77
CA ASN A 178 12.48 7.74 -5.17
C ASN A 178 11.57 8.79 -5.81
N SER A 179 10.30 8.86 -5.44
CA SER A 179 9.39 9.94 -5.85
C SER A 179 8.60 10.50 -4.67
N ALA A 180 8.35 11.81 -4.71
CA ALA A 180 7.46 12.51 -3.79
C ALA A 180 6.51 13.41 -4.57
N THR A 181 5.21 13.18 -4.41
CA THR A 181 4.13 13.92 -5.08
C THR A 181 3.35 14.72 -4.06
N ASN A 182 3.55 16.05 -4.07
CA ASN A 182 2.81 16.97 -3.22
C ASN A 182 1.49 17.35 -3.90
N TYR A 183 0.37 16.98 -3.29
CA TYR A 183 -0.99 17.27 -3.77
C TYR A 183 -1.50 18.65 -3.32
N GLY A 184 -0.66 19.43 -2.64
CA GLY A 184 -1.01 20.74 -2.09
C GLY A 184 -2.04 20.60 -0.98
N ASP A 185 -2.93 21.60 -0.89
CA ASP A 185 -3.96 21.66 0.13
C ASP A 185 -5.12 20.70 -0.17
N ILE A 186 -5.48 19.91 0.84
CA ILE A 186 -6.65 19.04 0.90
C ILE A 186 -7.72 19.67 1.78
N SER A 187 -8.99 19.50 1.41
CA SER A 187 -10.11 19.98 2.21
C SER A 187 -10.21 19.25 3.55
N ALA A 188 -10.92 19.85 4.51
CA ALA A 188 -11.23 19.22 5.80
C ALA A 188 -11.92 17.85 5.63
N GLU A 189 -12.83 17.73 4.66
CA GLU A 189 -13.51 16.46 4.35
C GLU A 189 -12.53 15.38 3.88
N LYS A 190 -11.57 15.73 3.00
CA LYS A 190 -10.54 14.80 2.55
C LYS A 190 -9.60 14.42 3.70
N LEU A 191 -9.21 15.39 4.53
CA LEU A 191 -8.39 15.14 5.72
C LEU A 191 -9.07 14.15 6.67
N GLN A 192 -10.36 14.35 6.96
CA GLN A 192 -11.14 13.44 7.81
C GLN A 192 -11.14 12.01 7.23
N LYS A 193 -11.45 11.86 5.94
CA LYS A 193 -11.43 10.56 5.25
C LYS A 193 -10.06 9.88 5.31
N ILE A 194 -8.98 10.64 5.13
CA ILE A 194 -7.60 10.10 5.20
C ILE A 194 -7.29 9.64 6.64
N ILE A 195 -7.66 10.42 7.66
CA ILE A 195 -7.49 10.03 9.06
C ILE A 195 -8.27 8.74 9.37
N ASP A 196 -9.50 8.62 8.88
CA ASP A 196 -10.32 7.41 9.09
C ASP A 196 -9.69 6.19 8.39
N THR A 197 -9.13 6.38 7.18
CA THR A 197 -8.34 5.34 6.50
C THR A 197 -7.11 4.93 7.31
N ILE A 198 -6.34 5.89 7.84
CA ILE A 198 -5.17 5.61 8.68
C ILE A 198 -5.55 4.76 9.91
N ILE A 199 -6.64 5.15 10.60
CA ILE A 199 -7.14 4.43 11.77
C ILE A 199 -7.62 3.02 11.38
N LYS A 200 -8.34 2.88 10.27
CA LYS A 200 -8.76 1.58 9.75
C LYS A 200 -7.56 0.66 9.52
N PHE A 201 -6.53 1.14 8.81
CA PHE A 201 -5.34 0.34 8.53
C PHE A 201 -4.57 -0.04 9.81
N SER A 202 -4.48 0.86 10.80
CA SER A 202 -3.78 0.60 12.06
C SER A 202 -4.30 -0.60 12.87
N SER A 203 -5.52 -1.05 12.60
CA SER A 203 -6.17 -2.20 13.24
C SER A 203 -6.41 -3.38 12.27
N SER A 204 -5.91 -3.27 11.04
CA SER A 204 -6.08 -4.28 9.99
C SER A 204 -4.88 -5.22 9.92
N ASN A 205 -5.08 -6.41 9.34
CA ASN A 205 -3.97 -7.31 9.02
C ASN A 205 -3.17 -6.79 7.84
N TYR A 206 -1.84 -6.83 7.93
CA TYR A 206 -0.99 -6.68 6.76
C TYR A 206 -1.06 -7.95 5.91
N ILE A 207 -1.35 -7.82 4.62
CA ILE A 207 -1.42 -8.93 3.66
C ILE A 207 -0.60 -8.52 2.45
N LEU A 208 0.45 -9.29 2.14
CA LEU A 208 1.43 -8.93 1.12
C LEU A 208 0.80 -8.69 -0.26
N THR A 209 -0.31 -9.36 -0.58
CA THR A 209 -0.94 -9.30 -1.91
C THR A 209 -2.04 -8.24 -2.07
N ASN A 210 -2.76 -7.87 -1.00
CA ASN A 210 -3.95 -7.02 -1.14
C ASN A 210 -4.28 -6.10 0.05
N ASN A 211 -3.46 -6.11 1.11
CA ASN A 211 -3.58 -5.13 2.20
C ASN A 211 -2.20 -4.76 2.74
N ASN A 212 -1.41 -4.07 1.93
CA ASN A 212 -0.02 -3.70 2.21
C ASN A 212 0.18 -2.17 2.16
N CYS A 213 1.44 -1.72 2.19
CA CYS A 213 1.79 -0.29 2.12
C CYS A 213 1.29 0.39 0.84
N ALA A 214 1.28 -0.30 -0.30
CA ALA A 214 0.74 0.22 -1.54
C ALA A 214 -0.80 0.35 -1.46
N ASN A 215 -1.50 -0.63 -0.91
CA ASN A 215 -2.96 -0.55 -0.73
C ASN A 215 -3.36 0.60 0.20
N PHE A 216 -2.59 0.85 1.26
CA PHE A 216 -2.80 2.01 2.12
C PHE A 216 -2.74 3.33 1.32
N VAL A 217 -1.70 3.52 0.52
CA VAL A 217 -1.56 4.73 -0.32
C VAL A 217 -2.63 4.79 -1.41
N LEU A 218 -3.07 3.67 -1.97
CA LEU A 218 -4.18 3.61 -2.92
C LEU A 218 -5.49 4.12 -2.34
N GLU A 219 -5.82 3.75 -1.10
CA GLU A 219 -7.02 4.26 -0.44
C GLU A 219 -6.95 5.79 -0.23
N VAL A 220 -5.74 6.33 0.02
CA VAL A 220 -5.52 7.77 0.06
C VAL A 220 -5.69 8.41 -1.32
N LEU A 221 -5.14 7.80 -2.37
CA LEU A 221 -5.29 8.27 -3.75
C LEU A 221 -6.75 8.27 -4.22
N LYS A 222 -7.55 7.26 -3.83
CA LYS A 222 -9.01 7.23 -4.04
C LYS A 222 -9.70 8.45 -3.45
N ILE A 223 -9.35 8.82 -2.21
CA ILE A 223 -9.88 10.03 -1.54
C ILE A 223 -9.48 11.30 -2.30
N MET A 224 -8.32 11.28 -2.95
CA MET A 224 -7.85 12.38 -3.79
C MET A 224 -8.54 12.47 -5.15
N GLY A 225 -9.30 11.43 -5.56
CA GLY A 225 -10.05 11.38 -6.82
C GLY A 225 -9.33 10.63 -7.95
N VAL A 226 -8.26 9.91 -7.65
CA VAL A 226 -7.61 8.99 -8.62
C VAL A 226 -8.50 7.75 -8.75
N THR A 227 -8.87 7.37 -9.96
CA THR A 227 -9.91 6.34 -10.22
C THR A 227 -9.45 5.16 -11.06
N ASP A 228 -8.39 5.31 -11.88
CA ASP A 228 -7.78 4.20 -12.61
C ASP A 228 -6.62 3.60 -11.80
N MET A 229 -6.92 2.57 -11.02
CA MET A 229 -5.95 1.92 -10.10
C MET A 229 -5.94 0.40 -10.27
N THR A 230 -6.30 -0.07 -11.46
CA THR A 230 -6.40 -1.50 -11.77
C THR A 230 -5.01 -2.14 -11.72
N GLY A 231 -4.83 -3.21 -10.93
CA GLY A 231 -3.58 -3.97 -10.85
C GLY A 231 -2.45 -3.32 -10.03
N ILE A 232 -2.74 -2.27 -9.25
CA ILE A 232 -1.77 -1.64 -8.35
C ILE A 232 -1.74 -2.41 -7.04
N CYS A 233 -0.66 -3.14 -6.79
CA CYS A 233 -0.55 -3.95 -5.57
C CYS A 233 0.88 -3.88 -4.96
N THR A 234 1.79 -3.07 -5.54
CA THR A 234 3.19 -2.89 -5.08
C THR A 234 3.61 -1.42 -4.97
N PRO A 235 4.65 -1.10 -4.17
CA PRO A 235 5.25 0.24 -4.11
C PRO A 235 5.75 0.76 -5.47
N ASP A 236 6.25 -0.12 -6.34
CA ASP A 236 6.65 0.24 -7.70
C ASP A 236 5.46 0.75 -8.51
N ASN A 237 4.28 0.14 -8.36
CA ASN A 237 3.08 0.64 -9.02
C ASN A 237 2.70 2.05 -8.51
N ILE A 238 2.81 2.31 -7.21
CA ILE A 238 2.60 3.66 -6.64
C ILE A 238 3.61 4.65 -7.22
N TYR A 239 4.88 4.25 -7.30
CA TYR A 239 5.92 5.05 -7.93
C TYR A 239 5.53 5.39 -9.38
N ASP A 240 5.13 4.41 -10.19
CA ASP A 240 4.81 4.63 -11.60
C ASP A 240 3.61 5.55 -11.82
N ILE A 241 2.54 5.42 -11.03
CA ILE A 241 1.36 6.30 -11.18
C ILE A 241 1.58 7.71 -10.64
N THR A 242 2.47 7.88 -9.65
CA THR A 242 2.71 9.19 -9.03
C THR A 242 3.88 9.94 -9.66
N LYS A 243 4.89 9.24 -10.20
CA LYS A 243 6.10 9.82 -10.81
C LYS A 243 5.81 10.93 -11.84
N PRO A 244 4.82 10.80 -12.76
CA PRO A 244 4.52 11.88 -13.72
C PRO A 244 4.13 13.21 -13.06
N TYR A 245 3.70 13.18 -11.78
CA TYR A 245 3.28 14.32 -10.99
C TYR A 245 4.27 14.64 -9.85
N ALA A 246 5.42 13.93 -9.80
CA ALA A 246 6.37 14.07 -8.72
C ALA A 246 6.93 15.50 -8.66
N THR A 247 6.85 16.08 -7.47
CA THR A 247 7.40 17.39 -7.13
C THR A 247 8.85 17.33 -6.66
N SER A 248 9.31 16.14 -6.27
CA SER A 248 10.70 15.86 -5.90
C SER A 248 11.03 14.40 -6.18
N MET A 249 12.29 14.14 -6.50
CA MET A 249 12.83 12.82 -6.79
C MET A 249 14.03 12.56 -5.88
N ASN A 250 14.23 11.30 -5.49
CA ASN A 250 15.39 10.81 -4.72
C ASN A 250 15.75 11.70 -3.52
N GLY A 251 14.99 11.57 -2.43
CA GLY A 251 15.17 12.40 -1.25
C GLY A 251 14.83 11.67 0.04
N LYS A 252 14.71 12.45 1.12
CA LYS A 252 14.22 11.99 2.43
C LYS A 252 12.96 12.77 2.79
N ALA A 253 11.97 12.06 3.31
CA ALA A 253 10.75 12.67 3.81
C ALA A 253 11.08 13.66 4.95
N PRO A 254 10.25 14.70 5.18
CA PRO A 254 10.46 15.58 6.32
C PRO A 254 10.42 14.77 7.62
N LYS A 255 11.09 15.25 8.66
CA LYS A 255 10.96 14.66 9.98
C LYS A 255 9.54 14.83 10.50
N THR A 256 8.99 13.80 11.15
CA THR A 256 7.74 13.94 11.90
C THR A 256 7.91 14.99 13.00
N GLN A 257 6.98 15.94 13.04
CA GLN A 257 6.92 17.03 13.99
C GLN A 257 5.51 17.13 14.58
N ARG A 258 5.38 16.85 15.87
CA ARG A 258 4.13 16.96 16.64
C ARG A 258 4.31 18.05 17.71
N THR A 259 3.43 19.03 17.71
CA THR A 259 3.46 20.16 18.67
C THR A 259 2.35 20.08 19.73
N CYS A 260 1.51 19.05 19.67
CA CYS A 260 0.47 18.77 20.65
C CYS A 260 0.86 17.58 21.54
N ASN A 261 0.27 17.52 22.74
CA ASN A 261 0.55 16.49 23.75
C ASN A 261 -0.42 15.30 23.66
#